data_AF-A0A0C3PS70-F1
#
_entry.id   AF-A0A0C3PS70-F1
#
_cell.length_a   1.000
_cell.length_b   1.000
_cell.length_c   1.000
_cell.angle_alpha   90.00
_cell.angle_beta   90.00
_cell.angle_gamma   90.00
#
_symmetry.space_group_name_H-M   'P 1'
#
loop_
_entity.id
_entity.type
_entity.pdbx_description
1 polymer ?
#
loop_
_entity_poly.entity_id
_entity_poly.type
_entity_poly.pdbx_seq_one_letter_code
_entity_poly.pdbx_strand_id
1 'polypeptide(L)'
;MSSLSSCKLFKKSPELDAAANRILQIYFKDIMESSKLGKADKIAKWKGAIKAINNELDAVCNLIARTDEIPMTLISVNMFLKWHEDLGLIDHLWPEWKTTLSPSKIDVTNHKWLDIIEH
;
A
#
# COMPACT_ATOMS: atom_id res chain seq x y z
N MET A 1 38.35 -1.65 -2.72
CA MET A 1 37.24 -1.45 -3.66
C MET A 1 36.05 -2.24 -3.13
N SER A 2 35.09 -1.56 -2.52
CA SER A 2 33.89 -2.22 -2.00
C SER A 2 32.68 -1.38 -2.39
N SER A 3 32.18 -1.65 -3.59
CA SER A 3 30.83 -1.27 -3.98
C SER A 3 30.25 -2.43 -4.78
N LEU A 4 29.63 -3.35 -4.06
CA LEU A 4 28.52 -4.14 -4.60
C LEU A 4 27.24 -3.42 -4.17
N SER A 5 27.10 -2.15 -4.55
CA SER A 5 25.78 -1.50 -4.55
C SER A 5 25.10 -1.87 -5.87
N SER A 6 24.59 -3.09 -5.96
CA SER A 6 23.77 -3.53 -7.07
C SER A 6 23.01 -4.77 -6.66
N CYS A 7 21.73 -4.93 -6.93
CA CYS A 7 20.66 -4.09 -7.44
C CYS A 7 19.44 -4.99 -7.16
N LYS A 8 18.24 -4.43 -7.10
CA LYS A 8 17.04 -5.27 -7.03
C LYS A 8 17.12 -6.36 -8.12
N LEU A 9 16.81 -7.60 -7.76
CA LEU A 9 17.08 -8.80 -8.56
C LEU A 9 16.11 -8.99 -9.74
N PHE A 10 14.93 -8.39 -9.65
CA PHE A 10 13.91 -8.45 -10.69
C PHE A 10 13.60 -7.07 -11.21
N LYS A 11 13.50 -6.94 -12.53
CA LYS A 11 13.00 -5.70 -13.13
C LYS A 11 11.51 -5.52 -12.83
N LYS A 12 10.72 -6.59 -12.97
CA LYS A 12 9.27 -6.62 -12.74
C LYS A 12 8.86 -7.95 -12.10
N SER A 13 7.81 -7.96 -11.28
CA SER A 13 7.23 -9.18 -10.69
C SER A 13 5.69 -9.23 -10.87
N PRO A 14 5.14 -10.32 -11.44
CA PRO A 14 3.70 -10.52 -11.56
C PRO A 14 3.00 -10.70 -10.21
N GLU A 15 3.72 -11.17 -9.18
CA GLU A 15 3.20 -11.28 -7.81
C GLU A 15 2.93 -9.90 -7.19
N LEU A 16 3.79 -8.90 -7.47
CA LEU A 16 3.53 -7.52 -7.05
C LEU A 16 2.30 -6.94 -7.74
N ASP A 17 2.14 -7.17 -9.04
CA ASP A 17 0.96 -6.77 -9.80
C ASP A 17 -0.32 -7.46 -9.25
N ALA A 18 -0.23 -8.74 -8.92
CA ALA A 18 -1.33 -9.50 -8.34
C ALA A 18 -1.72 -8.96 -6.96
N ALA A 19 -0.76 -8.66 -6.09
CA ALA A 19 -1.03 -8.06 -4.78
C ALA A 19 -1.65 -6.67 -4.91
N ALA A 20 -1.14 -5.83 -5.82
CA ALA A 20 -1.74 -4.52 -6.11
C ALA A 20 -3.21 -4.65 -6.57
N ASN A 21 -3.50 -5.62 -7.45
CA ASN A 21 -4.87 -5.89 -7.89
C ASN A 21 -5.79 -6.37 -6.76
N ARG A 22 -5.30 -7.23 -5.87
CA ARG A 22 -6.07 -7.69 -4.69
C ARG A 22 -6.39 -6.53 -3.75
N ILE A 23 -5.43 -5.64 -3.51
CA ILE A 23 -5.66 -4.44 -2.70
C ILE A 23 -6.74 -3.55 -3.32
N LEU A 24 -6.72 -3.35 -4.64
CA LEU A 24 -7.77 -2.61 -5.34
C LEU A 24 -9.14 -3.29 -5.20
N GLN A 25 -9.20 -4.62 -5.31
CA GLN A 25 -10.44 -5.38 -5.11
C GLN A 25 -11.01 -5.21 -3.69
N ILE A 26 -10.15 -5.30 -2.66
CA ILE A 26 -10.56 -5.07 -1.27
C ILE A 26 -11.09 -3.64 -1.11
N TYR A 27 -10.42 -2.65 -1.68
CA TYR A 27 -10.90 -1.28 -1.66
C TYR A 27 -12.29 -1.12 -2.28
N PHE A 28 -12.49 -1.60 -3.51
CA PHE A 28 -13.78 -1.41 -4.18
C PHE A 28 -14.91 -2.12 -3.42
N LYS A 29 -14.68 -3.37 -3.00
CA LYS A 29 -15.69 -4.20 -2.35
C LYS A 29 -15.98 -3.77 -0.91
N ASP A 30 -14.94 -3.49 -0.13
CA ASP A 30 -15.09 -3.32 1.31
C ASP A 30 -15.12 -1.86 1.74
N ILE A 31 -14.49 -0.96 0.99
CA ILE A 31 -14.45 0.46 1.31
C ILE A 31 -15.45 1.25 0.48
N MET A 32 -15.42 1.16 -0.85
CA MET A 32 -16.29 1.98 -1.72
C MET A 32 -17.77 1.59 -1.60
N GLU A 33 -18.10 0.29 -1.63
CA GLU A 33 -19.50 -0.18 -1.52
C GLU A 33 -20.09 0.04 -0.12
N SER A 34 -19.26 0.16 0.91
CA SER A 34 -19.72 0.42 2.29
C SER A 34 -20.25 1.84 2.51
N SER A 35 -20.13 2.72 1.50
CA SER A 35 -20.68 4.09 1.53
C SER A 35 -22.19 4.13 1.81
N LYS A 36 -22.90 3.04 1.53
CA LYS A 36 -24.34 2.86 1.77
C LYS A 36 -24.68 2.39 3.20
N LEU A 37 -23.68 2.02 4.00
CA LEU A 37 -23.88 1.46 5.34
C LEU A 37 -23.99 2.56 6.41
N GLY A 38 -24.57 2.19 7.55
CA GLY A 38 -24.51 3.01 8.76
C GLY A 38 -23.07 3.18 9.27
N LYS A 39 -22.82 4.24 10.06
CA LYS A 39 -21.48 4.61 10.54
C LYS A 39 -20.74 3.45 11.22
N ALA A 40 -21.41 2.70 12.10
CA ALA A 40 -20.80 1.59 12.85
C ALA A 40 -20.38 0.43 11.92
N ASP A 41 -21.28 0.01 11.04
CA ASP A 41 -21.03 -1.08 10.08
C ASP A 41 -19.93 -0.72 9.08
N LYS A 42 -19.93 0.55 8.62
CA LYS A 42 -18.88 1.09 7.77
C LYS A 42 -17.51 1.02 8.44
N ILE A 43 -17.41 1.44 9.71
CA ILE A 43 -16.17 1.36 10.49
C ILE A 43 -15.70 -0.09 10.65
N ALA A 44 -16.60 -1.00 11.03
CA ALA A 44 -16.25 -2.42 11.19
C ALA A 44 -15.73 -3.03 9.88
N LYS A 45 -16.41 -2.73 8.77
CA LYS A 45 -16.03 -3.21 7.43
C LYS A 45 -14.68 -2.64 6.99
N TRP A 46 -14.45 -1.35 7.21
CA TRP A 46 -13.17 -0.69 6.91
C TRP A 46 -12.00 -1.23 7.74
N LYS A 47 -12.20 -1.53 9.03
CA LYS A 47 -11.17 -2.19 9.85
C LYS A 47 -10.76 -3.55 9.26
N GLY A 48 -11.74 -4.34 8.82
CA GLY A 48 -11.50 -5.62 8.15
C GLY A 48 -10.71 -5.43 6.84
N ALA A 49 -11.10 -4.45 6.03
CA ALA A 49 -10.45 -4.13 4.76
C ALA A 49 -8.97 -3.74 4.96
N ILE A 50 -8.69 -2.83 5.89
CA ILE A 50 -7.32 -2.38 6.20
C ILE A 50 -6.45 -3.55 6.65
N LYS A 51 -6.98 -4.42 7.52
CA LYS A 51 -6.26 -5.62 7.95
C LYS A 51 -5.93 -6.53 6.76
N ALA A 52 -6.88 -6.75 5.85
CA ALA A 52 -6.65 -7.57 4.67
C ALA A 52 -5.62 -6.95 3.72
N ILE A 53 -5.67 -5.63 3.50
CA ILE A 53 -4.69 -4.91 2.69
C ILE A 53 -3.28 -5.00 3.29
N ASN A 54 -3.14 -4.86 4.61
CA ASN A 54 -1.84 -5.01 5.28
C ASN A 54 -1.28 -6.43 5.12
N ASN A 55 -2.12 -7.46 5.22
CA ASN A 55 -1.69 -8.83 4.98
C ASN A 55 -1.17 -9.04 3.55
N GLU A 56 -1.81 -8.44 2.53
CA GLU A 56 -1.33 -8.51 1.15
C GLU A 56 0.01 -7.78 0.98
N LEU A 57 0.21 -6.64 1.66
CA LEU A 57 1.49 -5.92 1.66
C LEU A 57 2.61 -6.73 2.33
N ASP A 58 2.35 -7.30 3.50
CA ASP A 58 3.33 -8.09 4.24
C ASP A 58 3.75 -9.33 3.45
N ALA A 59 2.82 -9.98 2.76
CA ALA A 59 3.09 -11.14 1.90
C ALA A 59 4.09 -10.84 0.77
N VAL A 60 4.15 -9.59 0.29
CA VAL A 60 5.04 -9.20 -0.81
C VAL A 60 6.23 -8.34 -0.38
N CYS A 61 6.39 -8.04 0.92
CA CYS A 61 7.42 -7.13 1.43
C CYS A 61 8.84 -7.58 1.06
N ASN A 62 9.12 -8.89 1.20
CA ASN A 62 10.42 -9.47 0.80
C ASN A 62 10.68 -9.38 -0.71
N LEU A 63 9.62 -9.39 -1.52
CA LEU A 63 9.70 -9.32 -2.97
C LEU A 63 9.96 -7.88 -3.45
N ILE A 64 9.34 -6.91 -2.77
CA ILE A 64 9.54 -5.46 -2.99
C ILE A 64 11.02 -5.10 -2.78
N ALA A 65 11.65 -5.63 -1.73
CA ALA A 65 13.08 -5.41 -1.45
C ALA A 65 14.02 -5.90 -2.58
N ARG A 66 13.49 -6.74 -3.49
CA ARG A 66 14.23 -7.39 -4.57
C ARG A 66 13.74 -6.98 -5.95
N THR A 67 12.86 -5.99 -6.08
CA THR A 67 12.28 -5.58 -7.39
C THR A 67 12.46 -4.09 -7.68
N ASP A 68 12.86 -3.74 -8.91
CA ASP A 68 12.99 -2.36 -9.43
C ASP A 68 11.65 -1.70 -9.65
N GLU A 69 10.78 -2.32 -10.46
CA GLU A 69 9.47 -1.80 -10.75
C GLU A 69 8.47 -2.25 -9.68
N ILE A 70 8.26 -1.39 -8.70
CA ILE A 70 7.26 -1.59 -7.65
C ILE A 70 5.97 -0.88 -8.09
N PRO A 71 4.82 -1.57 -8.12
CA PRO A 71 3.54 -0.94 -8.42
C PRO A 71 3.26 0.22 -7.47
N MET A 72 2.87 1.37 -8.03
CA MET A 72 2.54 2.58 -7.29
C MET A 72 1.52 2.31 -6.18
N THR A 73 0.49 1.50 -6.44
CA THR A 73 -0.52 1.11 -5.45
C THR A 73 0.12 0.58 -4.16
N LEU A 74 1.16 -0.25 -4.24
CA LEU A 74 1.82 -0.81 -3.06
C LEU A 74 2.55 0.27 -2.25
N ILE A 75 3.28 1.15 -2.93
CA ILE A 75 3.99 2.28 -2.30
C ILE A 75 3.00 3.20 -1.59
N SER A 76 1.95 3.58 -2.31
CA SER A 76 0.88 4.45 -1.82
C SER A 76 0.25 3.89 -0.56
N VAL A 77 -0.20 2.63 -0.62
CA VAL A 77 -0.85 1.96 0.51
C VAL A 77 0.11 1.87 1.70
N ASN A 78 1.39 1.56 1.48
CA ASN A 78 2.38 1.54 2.55
C ASN A 78 2.61 2.92 3.21
N MET A 79 2.50 4.01 2.44
CA MET A 79 2.60 5.37 2.96
C MET A 79 1.41 5.75 3.83
N PHE A 80 0.20 5.45 3.37
CA PHE A 80 -1.04 5.91 4.01
C PHE A 80 -1.57 4.96 5.08
N LEU A 81 -1.23 3.68 5.00
CA LEU A 81 -1.59 2.67 6.00
C LEU A 81 -0.45 2.39 6.98
N LYS A 82 0.51 3.33 7.15
CA LYS A 82 1.62 3.19 8.11
C LYS A 82 1.11 2.53 9.39
N TRP A 83 1.67 1.35 9.66
CA TRP A 83 1.27 0.39 10.68
C TRP A 83 0.74 1.06 11.95
N HIS A 84 -0.58 1.16 12.11
CA HIS A 84 -1.09 1.39 13.45
C HIS A 84 -2.51 0.88 13.67
N GLU A 85 -2.63 0.29 14.85
CA GLU A 85 -3.85 -0.08 15.58
C GLU A 85 -4.75 1.16 15.86
N ASP A 86 -4.25 2.37 15.60
CA ASP A 86 -4.91 3.67 15.80
C ASP A 86 -5.88 4.06 14.66
N LEU A 87 -5.87 3.33 13.54
CA LEU A 87 -6.89 3.42 12.48
C LEU A 87 -8.24 2.90 13.04
N GLY A 88 -8.89 3.73 13.83
CA GLY A 88 -10.02 3.35 14.66
C GLY A 88 -10.26 4.21 15.89
N LEU A 89 -9.31 5.08 16.27
CA LEU A 89 -9.59 6.19 17.15
C LEU A 89 -10.44 7.20 16.37
N ILE A 90 -11.59 7.57 16.93
CA ILE A 90 -12.66 8.34 16.27
C ILE A 90 -12.16 9.70 15.73
N ASP A 91 -10.99 10.17 16.18
CA ASP A 91 -10.38 11.44 15.81
C ASP A 91 -9.28 11.32 14.74
N HIS A 92 -8.83 10.11 14.39
CA HIS A 92 -7.96 9.91 13.22
C HIS A 92 -8.80 9.74 11.96
N LEU A 93 -8.63 10.70 11.06
CA LEU A 93 -9.26 10.71 9.74
C LEU A 93 -8.86 9.42 9.01
N TRP A 94 -9.87 8.65 8.63
CA TRP A 94 -9.70 7.52 7.73
C TRP A 94 -8.90 7.95 6.50
N PRO A 95 -8.06 7.06 5.94
CA PRO A 95 -7.26 7.41 4.78
C PRO A 95 -8.15 8.00 3.70
N GLU A 96 -7.75 9.13 3.13
CA GLU A 96 -8.40 9.60 1.93
C GLU A 96 -8.02 8.61 0.81
N TRP A 97 -8.92 7.66 0.57
CA TRP A 97 -8.61 6.52 -0.29
C TRP A 97 -8.31 6.92 -1.74
N LYS A 98 -8.83 8.06 -2.19
CA LYS A 98 -8.57 8.60 -3.51
C LYS A 98 -7.09 8.97 -3.68
N THR A 99 -6.49 9.64 -2.70
CA THR A 99 -5.05 9.95 -2.64
C THR A 99 -4.23 8.72 -2.28
N THR A 100 -4.80 7.77 -1.53
CA THR A 100 -4.15 6.51 -1.17
C THR A 100 -3.94 5.55 -2.35
N LEU A 101 -4.81 5.57 -3.36
CA LEU A 101 -4.74 4.62 -4.48
C LEU A 101 -4.17 5.22 -5.77
N SER A 102 -4.04 6.55 -5.80
CA SER A 102 -3.53 7.28 -6.95
C SER A 102 -2.74 8.52 -6.51
N PRO A 103 -1.69 8.37 -5.68
CA PRO A 103 -0.88 9.51 -5.28
C PRO A 103 -0.13 10.06 -6.50
N SER A 104 0.18 11.35 -6.44
CA SER A 104 1.07 11.93 -7.43
C SER A 104 2.48 11.35 -7.28
N LYS A 105 3.29 11.45 -8.34
CA LYS A 105 4.69 11.03 -8.27
C LYS A 105 5.44 11.76 -7.16
N ILE A 106 5.11 13.04 -6.94
CA ILE A 106 5.70 13.91 -5.90
C ILE A 106 5.39 13.37 -4.50
N ASP A 107 4.17 12.88 -4.29
CA ASP A 107 3.76 12.38 -2.98
C ASP A 107 4.56 11.16 -2.53
N VAL A 108 5.15 10.41 -3.47
CA VAL A 108 5.88 9.18 -3.17
C VAL A 108 7.39 9.27 -3.39
N THR A 109 7.94 10.37 -3.94
CA THR A 109 9.37 10.43 -4.34
C THR A 109 10.35 10.14 -3.22
N ASN A 110 10.00 10.45 -1.97
CA ASN A 110 10.86 10.25 -0.81
C ASN A 110 10.61 8.90 -0.11
N HIS A 111 9.90 7.98 -0.76
CA HIS A 111 9.58 6.69 -0.17
C HIS A 111 10.80 5.76 -0.18
N LYS A 112 11.11 5.13 0.95
CA LYS A 112 12.25 4.20 1.12
C LYS A 112 12.33 3.05 0.11
N TRP A 113 11.20 2.69 -0.52
CA TRP A 113 11.18 1.65 -1.57
C TRP A 113 11.55 2.18 -2.96
N LEU A 114 11.47 3.51 -3.14
CA LEU A 114 11.88 4.24 -4.33
C LEU A 114 13.30 4.80 -4.24
N ASP A 115 13.97 4.72 -3.08
CA ASP A 115 15.40 5.03 -2.96
C ASP A 115 16.19 4.06 -3.85
N ILE A 116 16.39 4.50 -5.08
CA ILE A 116 17.42 4.04 -5.99
C ILE A 116 18.59 4.97 -5.69
N ILE A 117 19.70 4.40 -5.24
CA ILE A 117 20.95 5.13 -5.05
C ILE A 117 21.24 5.87 -6.36
N GLU A 118 21.12 7.21 -6.33
CA GLU A 118 21.70 8.06 -7.37
C GLU A 118 23.21 7.82 -7.35
N HIS A 119 23.74 7.26 -8.43
CA HIS A 119 25.17 7.27 -8.75
C HIS A 119 25.45 8.35 -9.78
#